data_AF-A0A4V6J1P4-F1
#
_entry.id   AF-A0A4V6J1P4-F1
#
_cell.length_a   1.000
_cell.length_b   1.000
_cell.length_c   1.000
_cell.angle_alpha   90.00
_cell.angle_beta   90.00
_cell.angle_gamma   90.00
#
_symmetry.space_group_name_H-M   'P 1'
#
loop_
_entity.id
_entity.type
_entity.pdbx_description
1 polymer ?
#
loop_
_entity_poly.entity_id
_entity_poly.type
_entity_poly.pdbx_seq_one_letter_code
_entity_poly.pdbx_strand_id
1 'polypeptide(L)'
;MDAGKYIFQSADILNDTGYDYSGFPLELKVKFDPGQVGPDNALYLVDDDGKEIACQFADELHPNLRNPANMGYHYDGSLACGSVLFYDDLPAGRRNTTS
;
A
#
# COMPACT_ATOMS: atom_id res chain seq x y z
N MET A 1 -16.66 -16.67 -15.12
CA MET A 1 -16.11 -15.32 -14.98
C MET A 1 -14.80 -15.50 -14.27
N ASP A 2 -13.69 -15.25 -14.94
CA ASP A 2 -12.36 -15.34 -14.35
C ASP A 2 -12.24 -14.13 -13.42
N ALA A 3 -12.41 -14.35 -12.11
CA ALA A 3 -12.03 -13.34 -11.14
C ALA A 3 -10.52 -13.17 -11.31
N GLY A 4 -10.07 -12.01 -11.77
CA GLY A 4 -8.66 -11.74 -12.02
C GLY A 4 -7.80 -12.29 -10.87
N LYS A 5 -6.65 -12.88 -11.20
CA LYS A 5 -5.75 -13.45 -10.19
C LYS A 5 -5.18 -12.31 -9.34
N TYR A 6 -5.84 -11.98 -8.24
CA TYR A 6 -5.35 -11.01 -7.25
C TYR A 6 -4.19 -11.62 -6.45
N ILE A 7 -3.15 -10.83 -6.23
CA ILE A 7 -2.06 -11.14 -5.29
C ILE A 7 -2.36 -10.35 -4.01
N PHE A 8 -2.53 -11.04 -2.90
CA PHE A 8 -2.85 -10.44 -1.60
C PHE A 8 -1.60 -10.29 -0.74
N GLN A 9 -1.42 -9.13 -0.11
CA GLN A 9 -0.39 -8.90 0.89
C GLN A 9 -0.97 -8.15 2.08
N SER A 10 -0.85 -8.74 3.26
CA SER A 10 -1.31 -8.10 4.49
C SER A 10 -0.14 -7.47 5.27
N ALA A 11 -0.39 -6.31 5.88
CA ALA A 11 0.52 -5.66 6.81
C ALA A 11 -0.24 -5.12 8.02
N ASP A 12 0.46 -5.02 9.15
CA ASP A 12 -0.06 -4.40 10.37
C ASP A 12 0.40 -2.95 10.48
N ILE A 13 -0.53 -2.07 10.83
CA ILE A 13 -0.27 -0.67 11.16
C ILE A 13 -0.50 -0.50 12.66
N LEU A 14 0.50 0.04 13.35
CA LEU A 14 0.48 0.22 14.80
C LEU A 14 0.62 1.71 15.14
N ASN A 15 -0.32 2.24 15.93
CA ASN A 15 -0.15 3.51 16.63
C ASN A 15 0.18 3.25 18.10
N ASP A 16 1.48 3.17 18.42
CA ASP A 16 1.96 2.94 19.79
C ASP A 16 2.11 4.24 20.62
N THR A 17 1.49 5.33 20.14
CA THR A 17 1.52 6.62 20.83
C THR A 17 0.29 6.80 21.71
N GLY A 18 0.33 7.79 22.61
CA GLY A 18 -0.81 8.20 23.42
C GLY A 18 -1.78 9.17 22.72
N TYR A 19 -1.65 9.36 21.40
CA TYR A 19 -2.44 10.33 20.65
C TYR A 19 -3.21 9.66 19.52
N ASP A 20 -4.45 10.09 19.33
CA ASP A 20 -5.25 9.70 18.17
C ASP A 20 -4.77 10.44 16.93
N TYR A 21 -4.59 9.70 15.84
CA TYR A 21 -4.36 10.28 14.51
C TYR A 21 -5.64 10.15 13.69
N SER A 22 -6.16 11.27 13.19
CA SER A 22 -7.34 11.26 12.32
C SER A 22 -7.03 11.86 10.95
N GLY A 23 -7.47 11.18 9.90
CA GLY A 23 -7.18 11.54 8.51
C GLY A 23 -5.69 11.68 8.25
N PHE A 24 -4.88 10.80 8.83
CA PHE A 24 -3.42 10.92 8.78
C PHE A 24 -2.87 10.16 7.56
N PRO A 25 -1.87 10.72 6.84
CA PRO A 25 -1.26 10.03 5.72
C PRO A 25 -0.41 8.86 6.21
N LEU A 26 -0.64 7.68 5.64
CA LEU A 26 0.06 6.45 5.96
C LEU A 26 0.77 5.89 4.71
N GLU A 27 1.87 5.18 4.94
CA GLU A 27 2.67 4.56 3.90
C GLU A 27 2.88 3.07 4.21
N LEU A 28 2.54 2.20 3.26
CA LEU A 28 2.84 0.77 3.29
C LEU A 28 3.92 0.44 2.27
N LYS A 29 4.95 -0.29 2.69
CA LYS A 29 6.00 -0.78 1.79
C LYS A 29 5.72 -2.22 1.40
N VAL A 30 5.57 -2.46 0.11
CA VAL A 30 5.27 -3.78 -0.47
C VAL A 30 6.45 -4.33 -1.24
N LYS A 31 6.60 -5.66 -1.26
CA LYS A 31 7.63 -6.38 -2.02
C LYS A 31 7.07 -7.66 -2.63
N PHE A 32 7.31 -7.91 -3.90
CA PHE A 32 6.82 -9.08 -4.63
C PHE A 32 7.98 -9.86 -5.26
N ASP A 33 7.79 -11.15 -5.45
CA ASP A 33 8.72 -12.00 -6.20
C ASP A 33 8.58 -11.77 -7.72
N PRO A 34 9.61 -12.10 -8.51
CA PRO A 34 9.55 -12.01 -9.97
C PRO A 34 8.33 -12.73 -10.57
N GLY A 35 7.61 -12.06 -11.46
CA GLY A 35 6.43 -12.56 -12.16
C GLY A 35 5.14 -12.60 -11.34
N GLN A 36 5.14 -12.20 -10.07
CA GLN A 36 3.92 -12.20 -9.25
C GLN A 36 2.95 -11.09 -9.65
N VAL A 37 3.44 -9.88 -9.89
CA VAL A 37 2.63 -8.70 -10.20
C VAL A 37 3.07 -8.11 -11.53
N GLY A 38 2.17 -8.12 -12.52
CA GLY A 38 2.42 -7.55 -13.85
C GLY A 38 2.45 -6.02 -13.87
N PRO A 39 2.80 -5.40 -15.01
CA PRO A 39 2.95 -3.95 -15.15
C PRO A 39 1.64 -3.16 -15.24
N ASP A 40 0.52 -3.80 -15.60
CA ASP A 40 -0.82 -3.17 -15.66
C ASP A 40 -1.63 -3.49 -14.39
N ASN A 41 -1.11 -3.10 -13.24
CA ASN A 41 -1.66 -3.45 -11.93
C ASN A 41 -2.62 -2.39 -11.40
N ALA A 42 -3.82 -2.81 -11.00
CA ALA A 42 -4.74 -2.02 -10.20
C ALA A 42 -4.49 -2.27 -8.71
N LEU A 43 -4.51 -1.21 -7.91
CA LEU A 43 -4.44 -1.32 -6.45
C LEU A 43 -5.83 -1.51 -5.86
N TYR A 44 -5.90 -2.35 -4.85
CA TYR A 44 -7.07 -2.52 -4.00
C TYR A 44 -6.56 -2.65 -2.57
N LEU A 45 -7.01 -1.76 -1.68
CA LEU A 45 -6.63 -1.77 -0.27
C LEU A 45 -7.89 -1.88 0.57
N VAL A 46 -7.90 -2.86 1.46
CA VAL A 46 -8.97 -3.04 2.45
C VAL A 46 -8.42 -3.11 3.86
N ASP A 47 -9.21 -2.63 4.82
CA ASP A 47 -8.95 -2.88 6.24
C ASP A 47 -9.48 -4.26 6.68
N ASP A 48 -9.27 -4.57 7.97
CA ASP A 48 -9.75 -5.78 8.64
C ASP A 48 -11.26 -6.01 8.55
N ASP A 49 -12.05 -4.94 8.42
CA ASP A 49 -13.51 -5.00 8.29
C ASP A 49 -13.95 -5.16 6.82
N GLY A 50 -13.00 -5.23 5.89
CA GLY A 50 -13.22 -5.34 4.45
C GLY A 50 -13.66 -4.03 3.81
N LYS A 51 -13.48 -2.89 4.48
CA LYS A 51 -13.78 -1.57 3.95
C LYS A 51 -12.66 -1.16 3.00
N GLU A 52 -13.05 -0.78 1.79
CA GLU A 52 -12.13 -0.26 0.78
C GLU A 52 -11.59 1.12 1.17
N ILE A 53 -10.28 1.28 1.08
CA ILE A 53 -9.55 2.51 1.35
C ILE A 53 -8.95 3.02 0.04
N ALA A 54 -9.21 4.28 -0.27
CA ALA A 54 -8.59 4.93 -1.42
C ALA A 54 -7.06 5.00 -1.23
N CYS A 55 -6.32 4.46 -2.18
CA CYS A 55 -4.86 4.38 -2.13
C CYS A 55 -4.22 4.61 -3.51
N GLN A 56 -2.94 4.96 -3.52
CA GLN A 56 -2.14 5.11 -4.73
C GLN A 56 -0.68 4.73 -4.48
N PHE A 57 0.08 4.42 -5.53
CA PHE A 57 1.54 4.34 -5.39
C PHE A 57 2.12 5.74 -5.19
N ALA A 58 3.17 5.86 -4.37
CA ALA A 58 3.79 7.14 -4.02
C ALA A 58 4.36 7.93 -5.22
N ASP A 59 4.67 7.25 -6.32
CA ASP A 59 5.23 7.86 -7.54
C ASP A 59 4.14 8.34 -8.52
N GLU A 60 2.86 8.02 -8.28
CA GLU A 60 1.73 8.56 -9.02
C GLU A 60 1.39 9.97 -8.49
N LEU A 61 1.90 10.99 -9.20
CA LEU A 61 1.56 12.41 -9.06
C LEU A 61 1.90 13.08 -7.70
N HIS A 62 3.20 13.27 -7.42
CA HIS A 62 3.65 14.16 -6.34
C HIS A 62 4.46 15.36 -6.89
N PRO A 63 4.19 16.63 -6.50
CA PRO A 63 4.91 17.81 -6.99
C PRO A 63 6.35 17.95 -6.51
N ASN A 64 6.87 17.00 -5.72
CA ASN A 64 8.19 17.06 -5.13
C ASN A 64 9.12 16.01 -5.78
N LEU A 65 9.83 16.43 -6.83
CA LEU A 65 10.73 15.61 -7.70
C LEU A 65 12.02 15.11 -7.00
N ARG A 66 12.05 15.08 -5.67
CA ARG A 66 13.20 14.60 -4.89
C ARG A 66 12.80 13.40 -4.05
N ASN A 67 12.42 12.30 -4.70
CA ASN A 67 12.49 11.00 -4.05
C ASN A 67 13.25 10.01 -4.94
N PRO A 68 14.20 9.23 -4.38
CA PRO A 68 14.69 8.01 -5.03
C PRO A 68 13.47 7.17 -5.44
N ALA A 69 13.52 6.52 -6.61
CA ALA A 69 12.38 5.77 -7.16
C ALA A 69 11.73 4.87 -6.08
N ASN A 70 10.47 5.13 -5.74
CA ASN A 70 9.76 4.33 -4.73
C ASN A 70 9.26 3.02 -5.33
N MET A 71 9.10 2.96 -6.65
CA MET A 71 8.81 1.75 -7.40
C MET A 71 10.07 1.11 -7.97
N GLY A 72 10.20 -0.21 -7.76
CA GLY A 72 11.25 -1.05 -8.35
C GLY A 72 10.63 -2.17 -9.17
N TYR A 73 11.29 -2.55 -10.26
CA TYR A 73 10.87 -3.64 -11.13
C TYR A 73 11.96 -4.70 -11.23
N HIS A 74 11.54 -5.96 -11.36
CA HIS A 74 12.44 -7.06 -11.68
C HIS A 74 12.85 -7.01 -13.16
N TYR A 75 13.86 -7.80 -13.53
CA TYR A 75 14.37 -7.84 -14.91
C TYR A 75 13.29 -8.25 -15.94
N ASP A 76 12.32 -9.06 -15.53
CA ASP A 76 11.20 -9.50 -16.37
C ASP A 76 10.09 -8.44 -16.53
N GLY A 77 10.25 -7.26 -15.92
CA GLY A 77 9.28 -6.17 -15.95
C GLY A 77 8.16 -6.28 -14.92
N SER A 78 8.15 -7.32 -14.07
CA SER A 78 7.20 -7.43 -12.96
C SER A 78 7.54 -6.44 -11.83
N LEU A 79 6.52 -5.97 -11.11
CA LEU A 79 6.71 -5.08 -9.97
C LEU A 79 7.47 -5.81 -8.86
N ALA A 80 8.59 -5.25 -8.41
CA ALA A 80 9.42 -5.81 -7.35
C ALA A 80 9.09 -5.20 -5.98
N CYS A 81 8.88 -3.89 -5.92
CA CYS A 81 8.53 -3.19 -4.69
C CYS A 81 7.87 -1.85 -4.97
N GLY A 82 7.16 -1.32 -3.98
CA GLY A 82 6.49 -0.02 -4.04
C GLY A 82 6.17 0.52 -2.66
N SER A 83 5.89 1.82 -2.60
CA SER A 83 5.26 2.47 -1.46
C SER A 83 3.81 2.83 -1.82
N VAL A 84 2.85 2.37 -1.01
CA VAL A 84 1.42 2.66 -1.16
C VAL A 84 1.03 3.70 -0.13
N LEU A 85 0.42 4.80 -0.59
CA LEU A 85 -0.05 5.90 0.24
C LEU A 85 -1.57 5.89 0.34
N PHE A 86 -2.09 6.15 1.53
CA PHE A 86 -3.52 6.26 1.84
C PHE A 86 -3.73 7.11 3.09
N TYR A 87 -4.99 7.39 3.40
CA TYR A 87 -5.40 8.11 4.61
C TYR A 87 -6.27 7.21 5.47
N ASP A 88 -6.04 7.23 6.78
CA ASP A 88 -6.88 6.49 7.74
C ASP A 88 -6.91 7.19 9.12
N ASP A 89 -7.84 6.75 9.96
CA ASP A 89 -7.90 7.08 11.38
C ASP A 89 -7.22 5.97 12.19
N LEU A 90 -6.20 6.33 12.99
CA LEU A 90 -5.49 5.42 13.88
C LEU A 90 -5.64 5.89 15.34
N PRO A 91 -6.60 5.32 16.09
CA PRO A 91 -6.72 5.59 17.51
C PRO A 91 -5.45 5.22 18.30
N ALA A 92 -5.20 5.90 19.41
CA ALA A 92 -4.08 5.64 20.30
C ALA A 92 -4.07 4.18 20.78
N GLY A 93 -2.91 3.53 20.74
CA GLY A 93 -2.73 2.14 21.14
C GLY A 93 -3.40 1.10 20.23
N ARG A 94 -3.87 1.49 19.03
CA ARG A 94 -4.55 0.58 18.09
C ARG A 94 -3.57 -0.08 17.13
N ARG A 95 -3.89 -1.33 16.77
CA ARG A 95 -3.34 -2.06 15.64
C ARG A 95 -4.46 -2.36 14.65
N ASN A 96 -4.24 -2.04 13.37
CA ASN A 96 -5.11 -2.38 12.24
C ASN A 96 -4.32 -3.26 11.28
N THR A 97 -4.92 -4.34 10.77
CA THR A 97 -4.37 -5.07 9.62
C THR A 97 -5.00 -4.52 8.35
N THR A 98 -4.20 -4.39 7.31
CA THR A 98 -4.59 -3.93 5.97
C THR A 98 -4.07 -4.89 4.92
N SER A 99 -4.84 -5.17 3.88
CA SER A 99 -4.51 -6.15 2.83
C SER A 99 -4.83 -5.72 1.41
#